data_AF-A0A5E4MMV8-F1
#
_entry.id   AF-A0A5E4MMV8-F1
#
_cell.length_a   1.000
_cell.length_b   1.000
_cell.length_c   1.000
_cell.angle_alpha   90.00
_cell.angle_beta   90.00
_cell.angle_gamma   90.00
#
_symmetry.space_group_name_H-M   'P 1'
#
loop_
_entity.id
_entity.type
_entity.pdbx_description
1 polymer ?
#
loop_
_entity_poly.entity_id
_entity_poly.type
_entity_poly.pdbx_seq_one_letter_code
_entity_poly.pdbx_strand_id
1 'polypeptide(L)'
;MTHTLSDNIKCLDGVDYDVVKNNVHFEWVSGFEDTIKQLASDVFDTIGVKVGDQLNVVLKGFDEFQVNLEKKMDVLVEKVNIIAGSNEAAKTFVAEWAEAVKYQVQSKYHYAGDGPTAQGLRWGYQSSIKYIIICGTTLADKGGDDVEFKKQISDYIKTVIIQSLIDSLENVKNELETLKTSS
;
A
#
# COMPACT_ATOMS: atom_id res chain seq x y z
N MET A 1 0.24 -23.31 14.30
CA MET A 1 -0.05 -22.21 15.25
C MET A 1 -0.99 -21.26 14.56
N THR A 2 -2.22 -21.15 15.05
CA THR A 2 -3.17 -20.12 14.66
C THR A 2 -2.62 -18.77 15.09
N HIS A 3 -2.09 -17.98 14.16
CA HIS A 3 -1.93 -16.55 14.39
C HIS A 3 -3.33 -15.98 14.50
N THR A 4 -3.76 -15.72 15.73
CA THR A 4 -4.95 -14.93 16.03
C THR A 4 -4.83 -13.64 15.24
N LEU A 5 -5.83 -13.34 14.39
CA LEU A 5 -5.92 -12.06 13.71
C LEU A 5 -5.78 -10.97 14.78
N SER A 6 -4.87 -10.02 14.55
CA SER A 6 -4.76 -8.88 15.45
C SER A 6 -5.98 -8.00 15.22
N ASP A 7 -7.02 -8.22 16.01
CA ASP A 7 -8.19 -7.34 16.20
C ASP A 7 -7.78 -5.96 16.78
N ASN A 8 -6.49 -5.62 16.79
CA ASN A 8 -5.91 -4.41 17.37
C ASN A 8 -5.34 -3.42 16.35
N ILE A 9 -5.71 -3.51 15.07
CA ILE A 9 -5.33 -2.46 14.09
C ILE A 9 -6.23 -1.23 14.32
N LYS A 10 -5.92 -0.49 15.40
CA LYS A 10 -6.67 0.67 15.90
C LYS A 10 -6.81 1.81 14.88
N CYS A 11 -5.96 1.86 13.85
CA CYS A 11 -6.01 2.89 12.83
C CYS A 11 -7.13 2.70 11.79
N LEU A 12 -7.79 1.53 11.76
CA LEU A 12 -8.89 1.24 10.83
C LEU A 12 -10.28 1.31 11.48
N ASP A 13 -10.35 1.31 12.82
CA ASP A 13 -11.62 1.31 13.54
C ASP A 13 -12.35 2.65 13.39
N GLY A 14 -13.52 2.61 12.73
CA GLY A 14 -14.40 3.77 12.57
C GLY A 14 -13.92 4.83 11.58
N VAL A 15 -12.87 4.57 10.81
CA VAL A 15 -12.33 5.54 9.84
C VAL A 15 -13.08 5.48 8.52
N ASP A 16 -13.76 6.57 8.18
CA ASP A 16 -14.38 6.77 6.88
C ASP A 16 -13.31 7.16 5.84
N TYR A 17 -13.08 6.25 4.89
CA TYR A 17 -12.12 6.47 3.82
C TYR A 17 -12.46 7.69 2.94
N ASP A 18 -13.74 7.98 2.77
CA ASP A 18 -14.17 9.14 1.99
C ASP A 18 -13.85 10.46 2.69
N VAL A 19 -13.77 10.47 4.02
CA VAL A 19 -13.28 11.63 4.77
C VAL A 19 -11.78 11.77 4.60
N VAL A 20 -11.03 10.67 4.72
CA VAL A 20 -9.57 10.66 4.63
C VAL A 20 -9.07 11.10 3.26
N LYS A 21 -9.66 10.58 2.17
CA LYS A 21 -9.24 10.89 0.80
C LYS A 21 -9.46 12.35 0.40
N ASN A 22 -10.34 13.06 1.12
CA ASN A 22 -10.65 14.48 0.90
C ASN A 22 -9.91 15.39 1.89
N ASN A 23 -8.95 14.87 2.67
CA ASN A 23 -8.08 15.69 3.51
C ASN A 23 -7.18 16.56 2.62
N VAL A 24 -7.00 17.84 2.97
CA VAL A 24 -6.20 18.81 2.21
C VAL A 24 -4.76 18.35 1.95
N HIS A 25 -4.18 17.55 2.86
CA HIS A 25 -2.85 17.01 2.68
C HIS A 25 -2.81 15.78 1.77
N PHE A 26 -3.95 15.22 1.40
CA PHE A 26 -4.11 13.97 0.65
C PHE A 26 -5.01 14.12 -0.60
N GLU A 27 -5.26 15.35 -1.07
CA GLU A 27 -6.11 15.62 -2.26
C GLU A 27 -5.65 14.91 -3.54
N TRP A 28 -4.38 14.48 -3.57
CA TRP A 28 -3.81 13.72 -4.68
C TRP A 28 -4.27 12.26 -4.73
N VAL A 29 -4.87 11.71 -3.66
CA VAL A 29 -5.18 10.28 -3.53
C VAL A 29 -6.03 9.76 -4.68
N SER A 30 -7.10 10.47 -5.07
CA SER A 30 -7.99 10.02 -6.15
C SER A 30 -7.28 9.83 -7.48
N GLY A 31 -6.30 10.69 -7.81
CA GLY A 31 -5.50 10.54 -9.04
C GLY A 31 -4.63 9.27 -9.04
N PHE A 32 -4.08 8.91 -7.89
CA PHE A 32 -3.31 7.66 -7.74
C PHE A 32 -4.21 6.43 -7.74
N GLU A 33 -5.40 6.49 -7.10
CA GLU A 33 -6.37 5.39 -7.15
C GLU A 33 -6.77 5.06 -8.59
N ASP A 34 -7.07 6.08 -9.40
CA ASP A 34 -7.47 5.89 -10.78
C ASP A 34 -6.32 5.34 -11.63
N THR A 35 -5.09 5.81 -11.37
CA THR A 35 -3.87 5.27 -12.01
C THR A 35 -3.68 3.78 -11.68
N ILE A 36 -3.79 3.40 -10.40
CA ILE A 36 -3.64 2.00 -9.96
C ILE A 36 -4.77 1.14 -10.55
N LYS A 37 -6.00 1.63 -10.58
CA LYS A 37 -7.14 0.91 -11.19
C LYS A 37 -6.90 0.68 -12.68
N GLN A 38 -6.41 1.69 -13.40
CA GLN A 38 -6.11 1.59 -14.82
C GLN A 38 -4.98 0.58 -15.08
N LEU A 39 -3.86 0.68 -14.36
CA LEU A 39 -2.75 -0.27 -14.48
C LEU A 39 -3.16 -1.69 -14.14
N ALA A 40 -3.97 -1.89 -13.09
CA ALA A 40 -4.53 -3.18 -12.78
C ALA A 40 -5.46 -3.67 -13.91
N SER A 41 -6.29 -2.81 -14.49
CA SER A 41 -7.10 -3.20 -15.65
C SER A 41 -6.23 -3.62 -16.84
N ASP A 42 -5.15 -2.90 -17.12
CA ASP A 42 -4.21 -3.25 -18.18
C ASP A 42 -3.58 -4.63 -17.94
N VAL A 43 -3.09 -4.89 -16.73
CA VAL A 43 -2.46 -6.17 -16.36
C VAL A 43 -3.47 -7.33 -16.41
N PHE A 44 -4.63 -7.18 -15.78
CA PHE A 44 -5.54 -8.30 -15.57
C PHE A 44 -6.56 -8.48 -16.71
N ASP A 45 -7.04 -7.41 -17.31
CA ASP A 45 -8.10 -7.45 -18.33
C ASP A 45 -7.52 -7.36 -19.76
N THR A 46 -6.64 -6.39 -20.02
CA THR A 46 -6.10 -6.15 -21.37
C THR A 46 -5.02 -7.18 -21.74
N ILE A 47 -4.04 -7.38 -20.86
CA ILE A 47 -3.05 -8.44 -21.03
C ILE A 47 -3.70 -9.80 -20.75
N GLY A 48 -4.67 -9.88 -19.84
CA GLY A 48 -5.46 -11.09 -19.64
C GLY A 48 -4.68 -12.16 -18.89
N VAL A 49 -4.29 -11.88 -17.64
CA VAL A 49 -3.56 -12.82 -16.77
C VAL A 49 -4.43 -14.05 -16.50
N LYS A 50 -3.94 -15.21 -16.92
CA LYS A 50 -4.52 -16.53 -16.62
C LYS A 50 -3.62 -17.31 -15.66
N VAL A 51 -4.13 -18.44 -15.18
CA VAL A 51 -3.37 -19.40 -14.36
C VAL A 51 -2.10 -19.85 -15.10
N GLY A 52 -1.03 -20.13 -14.35
CA GLY A 52 0.28 -20.51 -14.92
C GLY A 52 1.30 -19.37 -14.84
N ASP A 53 2.19 -19.28 -15.81
CA ASP A 53 3.35 -18.37 -15.76
C ASP A 53 2.98 -16.90 -15.63
N GLN A 54 1.87 -16.47 -16.24
CA GLN A 54 1.37 -15.10 -16.11
C GLN A 54 0.98 -14.78 -14.67
N LEU A 55 0.27 -15.70 -14.01
CA LEU A 55 -0.12 -15.54 -12.60
C LEU A 55 1.11 -15.52 -11.69
N ASN A 56 2.13 -16.32 -11.99
CA ASN A 56 3.38 -16.35 -11.24
C ASN A 56 4.16 -15.03 -11.33
N VAL A 57 4.16 -14.36 -12.49
CA VAL A 57 4.78 -13.03 -12.65
C VAL A 57 4.08 -11.99 -11.79
N VAL A 58 2.74 -11.94 -11.86
CA VAL A 58 1.96 -11.00 -11.04
C VAL A 58 2.18 -11.25 -9.55
N LEU A 59 2.16 -12.53 -9.15
CA LEU A 59 2.47 -12.93 -7.78
C LEU A 59 3.84 -12.39 -7.36
N LYS A 60 4.89 -12.74 -8.08
CA LYS A 60 6.25 -12.30 -7.76
C LYS A 60 6.36 -10.78 -7.65
N GLY A 61 5.74 -10.04 -8.56
CA GLY A 61 5.71 -8.57 -8.49
C GLY A 61 5.00 -8.04 -7.24
N PHE A 62 3.94 -8.70 -6.79
CA PHE A 62 3.22 -8.31 -5.57
C PHE A 62 4.02 -8.66 -4.30
N ASP A 63 4.67 -9.82 -4.25
CA ASP A 63 5.56 -10.21 -3.16
C ASP A 63 6.76 -9.23 -3.05
N GLU A 64 7.35 -8.86 -4.18
CA GLU A 64 8.41 -7.85 -4.23
C GLU A 64 7.92 -6.48 -3.74
N PHE A 65 6.70 -6.08 -4.11
CA PHE A 65 6.08 -4.88 -3.57
C PHE A 65 5.93 -4.96 -2.05
N GLN A 66 5.47 -6.07 -1.49
CA GLN A 66 5.33 -6.25 -0.04
C GLN A 66 6.67 -6.11 0.69
N VAL A 67 7.71 -6.80 0.20
CA VAL A 67 9.06 -6.69 0.77
C VAL A 67 9.60 -5.26 0.69
N ASN A 68 9.33 -4.57 -0.42
CA ASN A 68 9.73 -3.17 -0.59
C ASN A 68 8.93 -2.21 0.29
N LEU A 69 7.65 -2.51 0.53
CA LEU A 69 6.78 -1.77 1.42
C LEU A 69 7.33 -1.85 2.85
N GLU A 70 7.63 -3.05 3.35
CA GLU A 70 8.21 -3.26 4.69
C GLU A 70 9.43 -2.37 4.93
N LYS A 71 10.40 -2.39 4.01
CA LYS A 71 11.62 -1.57 4.10
C LYS A 71 11.31 -0.07 4.12
N LYS A 72 10.38 0.39 3.27
CA LYS A 72 9.99 1.81 3.21
C LYS A 72 9.25 2.24 4.48
N MET A 73 8.46 1.35 5.08
CA MET A 73 7.77 1.59 6.35
C MET A 73 8.77 1.75 7.49
N ASP A 74 9.79 0.88 7.56
CA ASP A 74 10.84 0.97 8.57
C ASP A 74 11.63 2.28 8.43
N VAL A 75 11.95 2.69 7.20
CA VAL A 75 12.58 3.99 6.92
C VAL A 75 11.68 5.15 7.37
N LEU A 76 10.35 5.07 7.20
CA LEU A 76 9.46 6.12 7.69
C LEU A 76 9.45 6.19 9.22
N VAL A 77 9.42 5.04 9.90
CA VAL A 77 9.51 4.96 11.37
C VAL A 77 10.78 5.65 11.86
N GLU A 78 11.92 5.32 11.27
CA GLU A 78 13.21 5.97 11.60
C GLU A 78 13.14 7.48 11.37
N LYS A 79 12.63 7.92 10.20
CA LYS A 79 12.48 9.34 9.87
C LYS A 79 11.63 10.09 10.88
N VAL A 80 10.47 9.54 11.25
CA VAL A 80 9.58 10.18 12.23
C VAL A 80 10.25 10.31 13.60
N ASN A 81 11.00 9.29 14.02
CA ASN A 81 11.70 9.31 15.31
C ASN A 81 12.83 10.36 15.37
N ILE A 82 13.44 10.72 14.24
CA ILE A 82 14.53 11.70 14.20
C ILE A 82 14.07 13.14 13.87
N ILE A 83 12.85 13.34 13.38
CA ILE A 83 12.34 14.69 13.07
C ILE A 83 12.23 15.49 14.38
N ALA A 84 13.01 16.57 14.47
CA ALA A 84 12.96 17.49 15.60
C ALA A 84 11.58 18.17 15.68
N GLY A 85 10.98 18.17 16.87
CA GLY A 85 9.63 18.73 17.07
C GLY A 85 8.48 17.78 16.78
N SER A 86 8.73 16.57 16.24
CA SER A 86 7.69 15.57 16.06
C SER A 86 7.05 15.19 17.40
N ASN A 87 5.71 15.15 17.41
CA ASN A 87 4.91 14.83 18.58
C ASN A 87 5.20 13.39 19.06
N GLU A 88 5.38 13.18 20.37
CA GLU A 88 5.58 11.84 20.96
C GLU A 88 4.45 10.87 20.61
N ALA A 89 3.23 11.37 20.43
CA ALA A 89 2.11 10.56 19.95
C ALA A 89 2.33 10.06 18.52
N ALA A 90 2.94 10.86 17.64
CA ALA A 90 3.27 10.47 16.28
C ALA A 90 4.43 9.46 16.24
N LYS A 91 5.45 9.65 17.08
CA LYS A 91 6.57 8.69 17.24
C LYS A 91 6.13 7.34 17.78
N THR A 92 5.19 7.33 18.70
CA THR A 92 4.62 6.07 19.22
C THR A 92 3.76 5.40 18.15
N PHE A 93 2.95 6.18 17.44
CA PHE A 93 1.99 5.66 16.48
C PHE A 93 2.61 5.19 15.17
N VAL A 94 3.73 5.78 14.71
CA VAL A 94 4.35 5.40 13.42
C VAL A 94 4.76 3.92 13.38
N ALA A 95 5.13 3.33 14.52
CA ALA A 95 5.43 1.91 14.61
C ALA A 95 4.17 1.04 14.49
N GLU A 96 3.10 1.36 15.21
CA GLU A 96 1.81 0.67 15.10
C GLU A 96 1.23 0.78 13.68
N TRP A 97 1.39 1.96 13.06
CA TRP A 97 1.03 2.25 11.69
C TRP A 97 1.78 1.37 10.68
N ALA A 98 3.11 1.28 10.81
CA ALA A 98 3.94 0.49 9.91
C ALA A 98 3.53 -0.98 9.93
N GLU A 99 3.35 -1.54 11.12
CA GLU A 99 2.90 -2.93 11.30
C GLU A 99 1.49 -3.16 10.76
N ALA A 100 0.57 -2.23 10.98
CA ALA A 100 -0.78 -2.29 10.43
C ALA A 100 -0.80 -2.34 8.89
N VAL A 101 -0.01 -1.47 8.23
CA VAL A 101 0.05 -1.42 6.77
C VAL A 101 0.69 -2.69 6.21
N LYS A 102 1.80 -3.16 6.81
CA LYS A 102 2.44 -4.43 6.44
C LYS A 102 1.43 -5.58 6.51
N TYR A 103 0.69 -5.69 7.62
CA TYR A 103 -0.31 -6.73 7.82
C TYR A 103 -1.46 -6.67 6.80
N GLN A 104 -2.02 -5.48 6.55
CA GLN A 104 -3.18 -5.35 5.64
C GLN A 104 -2.82 -5.71 4.20
N VAL A 105 -1.60 -5.40 3.77
CA VAL A 105 -1.13 -5.79 2.43
C VAL A 105 -0.84 -7.30 2.37
N GLN A 106 -0.23 -7.89 3.40
CA GLN A 106 0.07 -9.33 3.46
C GLN A 106 -1.21 -10.21 3.56
N SER A 107 -2.19 -9.79 4.36
CA SER A 107 -3.38 -10.60 4.71
C SER A 107 -4.38 -10.79 3.57
N LYS A 108 -4.40 -9.91 2.57
CA LYS A 108 -5.31 -10.04 1.41
C LYS A 108 -4.85 -11.08 0.39
N TYR A 109 -3.64 -11.62 0.53
CA TYR A 109 -3.03 -12.55 -0.42
C TYR A 109 -2.98 -14.01 0.07
N HIS A 110 -2.87 -14.25 1.39
CA HIS A 110 -2.58 -15.59 1.93
C HIS A 110 -3.79 -16.41 2.44
N TYR A 111 -5.01 -15.84 2.52
CA TYR A 111 -6.12 -16.46 3.26
C TYR A 111 -7.29 -17.03 2.42
N ALA A 112 -7.15 -17.14 1.09
CA ALA A 112 -8.06 -17.99 0.32
C ALA A 112 -7.51 -19.42 0.34
N GLY A 113 -8.27 -20.38 0.88
CA GLY A 113 -7.85 -21.78 1.05
C GLY A 113 -7.42 -22.51 -0.23
N ASP A 114 -7.63 -21.89 -1.40
CA ASP A 114 -7.33 -22.43 -2.72
C ASP A 114 -6.06 -21.81 -3.36
N GLY A 115 -5.32 -20.97 -2.62
CA GLY A 115 -4.11 -20.29 -3.11
C GLY A 115 -4.40 -18.99 -3.89
N PRO A 116 -3.37 -18.40 -4.51
CA PRO A 116 -3.49 -17.11 -5.17
C PRO A 116 -4.30 -17.19 -6.46
N THR A 117 -5.22 -16.24 -6.65
CA THR A 117 -5.99 -16.10 -7.88
C THR A 117 -5.72 -14.74 -8.53
N ALA A 118 -5.91 -14.64 -9.85
CA ALA A 118 -5.76 -13.38 -10.57
C ALA A 118 -6.66 -12.28 -9.98
N GLN A 119 -7.89 -12.63 -9.62
CA GLN A 119 -8.82 -11.71 -8.96
C GLN A 119 -8.34 -11.28 -7.57
N GLY A 120 -7.81 -12.21 -6.77
CA GLY A 120 -7.23 -11.92 -5.46
C GLY A 120 -6.05 -10.95 -5.57
N LEU A 121 -5.12 -11.19 -6.49
CA LEU A 121 -3.98 -10.31 -6.74
C LEU A 121 -4.41 -8.93 -7.23
N ARG A 122 -5.39 -8.85 -8.15
CA ARG A 122 -5.96 -7.57 -8.59
C ARG A 122 -6.52 -6.76 -7.42
N TRP A 123 -7.31 -7.40 -6.57
CA TRP A 123 -7.87 -6.74 -5.39
C TRP A 123 -6.81 -6.37 -4.37
N GLY A 124 -5.74 -7.16 -4.25
CA GLY A 124 -4.57 -6.83 -3.44
C GLY A 124 -4.00 -5.47 -3.84
N TYR A 125 -3.57 -5.32 -5.10
CA TYR A 125 -3.05 -4.06 -5.65
C TYR A 125 -4.02 -2.88 -5.46
N GLN A 126 -5.29 -3.05 -5.84
CA GLN A 126 -6.28 -1.97 -5.76
C GLN A 126 -6.63 -1.58 -4.33
N SER A 127 -6.57 -2.50 -3.37
CA SER A 127 -6.92 -2.22 -1.98
C SER A 127 -5.75 -1.67 -1.16
N SER A 128 -4.49 -1.94 -1.54
CA SER A 128 -3.31 -1.50 -0.81
C SER A 128 -3.29 0.01 -0.59
N ILE A 129 -3.63 0.82 -1.60
CA ILE A 129 -3.64 2.28 -1.48
C ILE A 129 -4.58 2.76 -0.37
N LYS A 130 -5.77 2.18 -0.24
CA LYS A 130 -6.73 2.55 0.80
C LYS A 130 -6.12 2.43 2.21
N TYR A 131 -5.47 1.31 2.49
CA TYR A 131 -4.86 1.06 3.80
C TYR A 131 -3.66 1.97 4.06
N ILE A 132 -2.81 2.17 3.04
CA ILE A 132 -1.68 3.10 3.12
C ILE A 132 -2.16 4.51 3.47
N ILE A 133 -3.25 4.98 2.83
CA ILE A 133 -3.81 6.31 3.03
C ILE A 133 -4.49 6.48 4.39
N ILE A 134 -5.40 5.58 4.78
CA ILE A 134 -6.09 5.65 6.09
C ILE A 134 -5.08 5.77 7.22
N CYS A 135 -4.12 4.84 7.21
CA CYS A 135 -3.10 4.80 8.23
C CYS A 135 -2.24 6.08 8.14
N GLY A 136 -1.85 6.49 6.92
CA GLY A 136 -0.97 7.63 6.67
C GLY A 136 -1.53 8.97 7.14
N THR A 137 -2.81 9.22 6.88
CA THR A 137 -3.49 10.43 7.35
C THR A 137 -3.64 10.41 8.87
N THR A 138 -3.92 9.26 9.46
CA THR A 138 -3.97 9.13 10.92
C THR A 138 -2.62 9.48 11.55
N LEU A 139 -1.51 9.04 10.96
CA LEU A 139 -0.16 9.41 11.41
C LEU A 139 0.10 10.91 11.28
N ALA A 140 -0.27 11.51 10.15
CA ALA A 140 -0.15 12.96 9.95
C ALA A 140 -0.95 13.74 11.01
N ASP A 141 -2.16 13.29 11.34
CA ASP A 141 -3.00 13.92 12.36
C ASP A 141 -2.42 13.80 13.79
N LYS A 142 -1.69 12.71 14.10
CA LYS A 142 -0.93 12.61 15.36
C LYS A 142 0.19 13.66 15.48
N GLY A 143 0.60 14.27 14.36
CA GLY A 143 1.51 15.42 14.34
C GLY A 143 0.92 16.71 14.93
N GLY A 144 -0.38 16.74 15.27
CA GLY A 144 -1.03 17.93 15.82
C GLY A 144 -1.17 19.04 14.78
N ASP A 145 -0.71 20.25 15.09
CA ASP A 145 -0.78 21.41 14.19
C ASP A 145 0.51 21.63 13.37
N ASP A 146 1.48 20.71 13.44
CA ASP A 146 2.72 20.79 12.68
C ASP A 146 2.47 20.52 11.18
N VAL A 147 2.26 21.60 10.43
CA VAL A 147 1.98 21.58 8.98
C VAL A 147 3.15 20.99 8.20
N GLU A 148 4.39 21.24 8.62
CA GLU A 148 5.57 20.76 7.92
C GLU A 148 5.73 19.25 8.14
N PHE A 149 5.50 18.76 9.36
CA PHE A 149 5.42 17.33 9.63
C PHE A 149 4.35 16.64 8.78
N LYS A 150 3.12 17.18 8.76
CA LYS A 150 2.02 16.61 7.94
C LYS A 150 2.37 16.54 6.47
N LYS A 151 3.00 17.60 5.95
CA LYS A 151 3.47 17.65 4.57
C LYS A 151 4.56 16.60 4.31
N GLN A 152 5.55 16.46 5.20
CA GLN A 152 6.60 15.45 5.05
C GLN A 152 6.07 14.01 5.05
N ILE A 153 5.11 13.71 5.93
CA ILE A 153 4.42 12.41 5.94
C ILE A 153 3.67 12.18 4.63
N SER A 154 2.85 13.15 4.22
CA SER A 154 2.09 13.05 2.97
C SER A 154 2.98 12.88 1.74
N ASP A 155 4.03 13.70 1.62
CA ASP A 155 4.97 13.65 0.50
C ASP A 155 5.72 12.32 0.47
N TYR A 156 6.15 11.78 1.61
CA TYR A 156 6.80 10.47 1.65
C TYR A 156 5.84 9.34 1.23
N ILE A 157 4.61 9.34 1.73
CA ILE A 157 3.60 8.35 1.35
C ILE A 157 3.32 8.41 -0.15
N LYS A 158 3.10 9.61 -0.68
CA LYS A 158 2.87 9.86 -2.11
C LYS A 158 4.03 9.38 -2.97
N THR A 159 5.23 9.92 -2.71
CA THR A 159 6.37 9.80 -3.62
C THR A 159 7.18 8.53 -3.44
N VAL A 160 7.09 7.87 -2.29
CA VAL A 160 7.90 6.68 -1.98
C VAL A 160 7.04 5.43 -1.87
N ILE A 161 5.96 5.48 -1.09
CA ILE A 161 5.16 4.28 -0.81
C ILE A 161 4.21 3.98 -1.96
N ILE A 162 3.40 4.95 -2.37
CA ILE A 162 2.41 4.76 -3.44
C ILE A 162 3.07 4.65 -4.80
N GLN A 163 4.11 5.45 -5.05
CA GLN A 163 4.90 5.28 -6.27
C GLN A 163 5.47 3.85 -6.37
N SER A 164 5.95 3.26 -5.26
CA SER A 164 6.42 1.87 -5.27
C SER A 164 5.34 0.83 -5.61
N LEU A 165 4.06 1.12 -5.34
CA LEU A 165 2.93 0.27 -5.74
C LEU A 165 2.69 0.38 -7.25
N ILE A 166 2.77 1.59 -7.79
CA ILE A 166 2.68 1.85 -9.24
C ILE A 166 3.84 1.19 -9.97
N ASP A 167 5.08 1.42 -9.54
CA ASP A 167 6.28 0.87 -10.17
C ASP A 167 6.22 -0.67 -10.24
N SER A 168 5.68 -1.31 -9.19
CA SER A 168 5.46 -2.76 -9.17
C SER A 168 4.46 -3.20 -10.26
N LEU A 169 3.32 -2.51 -10.40
CA LEU A 169 2.34 -2.81 -11.44
C LEU A 169 2.89 -2.58 -12.85
N GLU A 170 3.65 -1.51 -13.05
CA GLU A 170 4.29 -1.22 -14.34
C GLU A 170 5.33 -2.28 -14.71
N ASN A 171 6.16 -2.71 -13.75
CA ASN A 171 7.11 -3.79 -13.99
C ASN A 171 6.41 -5.11 -14.33
N VAL A 172 5.36 -5.47 -13.58
CA VAL A 172 4.54 -6.65 -13.88
C VAL A 172 3.95 -6.56 -15.29
N LYS A 173 3.40 -5.41 -15.66
CA LYS A 173 2.85 -5.17 -17.01
C LYS A 173 3.92 -5.41 -18.08
N ASN A 174 5.09 -4.80 -17.93
CA ASN A 174 6.20 -4.91 -18.89
C ASN A 174 6.71 -6.36 -19.03
N GLU A 175 6.83 -7.08 -17.92
CA GLU A 175 7.25 -8.50 -17.92
C GLU A 175 6.22 -9.37 -18.66
N LEU A 176 4.93 -9.15 -18.42
CA LEU A 176 3.87 -9.90 -19.09
C LEU A 176 3.77 -9.60 -20.59
N GLU A 177 3.98 -8.34 -21.00
CA GLU A 177 4.05 -7.96 -22.41
C GLU A 177 5.24 -8.64 -23.10
N THR A 178 6.39 -8.69 -22.44
CA THR A 178 7.58 -9.39 -22.94
C THR A 178 7.31 -10.88 -23.13
N LEU A 179 6.67 -11.54 -22.16
CA LEU A 179 6.28 -12.95 -22.26
C LEU A 179 5.35 -13.23 -23.45
N LYS A 180 4.38 -12.35 -23.70
CA LYS A 180 3.46 -12.49 -24.85
C LYS A 180 4.18 -12.38 -26.19
N THR A 181 5.16 -11.49 -26.31
CA THR A 181 5.92 -11.31 -27.56
C THR A 181 6.93 -12.42 -27.82
N SER A 182 7.33 -13.15 -26.78
CA SER A 182 8.29 -14.25 -26.86
C SER A 182 7.65 -15.64 -27.05
N SER A 183 6.31 -15.70 -27.01
CA SER A 183 5.49 -16.90 -27.24
C SER A 183 4.94 -16.94 -28.65
#